data_AF-X0VKD5-F1
#
_entry.id   AF-X0VKD5-F1
#
_cell.length_a   1.000
_cell.length_b   1.000
_cell.length_c   1.000
_cell.angle_alpha   90.00
_cell.angle_beta   90.00
_cell.angle_gamma   90.00
#
_symmetry.space_group_name_H-M   'P 1'
#
loop_
_entity.id
_entity.type
_entity.pdbx_description
1 polymer ?
#
loop_
_entity_poly.entity_id
_entity_poly.type
_entity_poly.pdbx_seq_one_letter_code
_entity_poly.pdbx_strand_id
1 'polypeptide(L)'
;VNDVIMAPFDFESSRFENYNGVSYGTLVVLVSEKYGFELRIAHMNPDDILILDDLKNNRPISRDTVIGPTGNNGLGSGAHTHTEIKSLGDKSDVLEQILTKKFGSEKIFQSYSELDIMTYYKASRRFATATNDEIMKDWEEIKKHRKCHFINSYLYRYKDFDGKFKTRYSSQLLFNGL
;
A
#
# COMPACT_ATOMS: atom_id res chain seq x y z
N VAL A 1 3.98 -17.32 17.66
CA VAL A 1 5.25 -16.98 16.97
C VAL A 1 4.98 -15.66 16.30
N ASN A 2 5.67 -14.58 16.68
CA ASN A 2 5.57 -13.34 15.93
C ASN A 2 6.48 -13.50 14.72
N ASP A 3 5.92 -13.35 13.52
CA ASP A 3 6.72 -13.40 12.29
C ASP A 3 7.73 -12.25 12.29
N VAL A 4 8.87 -12.47 11.66
CA VAL A 4 9.96 -11.49 11.57
C VAL A 4 9.90 -10.81 10.22
N ILE A 5 9.96 -9.49 10.23
CA ILE A 5 9.97 -8.65 9.04
C ILE A 5 11.43 -8.42 8.62
N MET A 6 11.74 -8.76 7.38
CA MET A 6 13.05 -8.55 6.77
C MET A 6 12.93 -7.67 5.53
N ALA A 7 13.96 -6.87 5.25
CA ALA A 7 14.01 -6.04 4.05
C ALA A 7 14.11 -6.93 2.80
N PRO A 8 13.13 -6.90 1.87
CA PRO A 8 13.11 -7.79 0.72
C PRO A 8 14.11 -7.41 -0.38
N PHE A 9 14.61 -6.17 -0.35
CA PHE A 9 15.52 -5.59 -1.34
C PHE A 9 16.51 -4.66 -0.64
N ASP A 10 17.52 -4.21 -1.37
CA ASP A 10 18.31 -3.04 -0.97
C ASP A 10 17.47 -1.77 -1.21
N PHE A 11 17.49 -0.87 -0.23
CA PHE A 11 16.83 0.43 -0.27
C PHE A 11 17.85 1.53 -0.02
N GLU A 12 17.83 2.59 -0.84
CA GLU A 12 18.81 3.66 -0.77
C GLU A 12 18.58 4.62 0.42
N SER A 13 17.35 4.70 0.92
CA SER A 13 17.05 5.46 2.14
C SER A 13 15.87 4.86 2.90
N SER A 14 15.68 5.30 4.14
CA SER A 14 14.61 4.83 5.01
C SER A 14 14.07 5.95 5.89
N ARG A 15 12.87 5.78 6.45
CA ARG A 15 12.23 6.73 7.38
C ARG A 15 11.41 6.00 8.42
N PHE A 16 11.20 6.66 9.55
CA PHE A 16 10.31 6.22 10.60
C PHE A 16 9.32 7.33 10.97
N GLU A 17 8.04 6.97 11.07
CA GLU A 17 6.99 7.84 11.57
C GLU A 17 6.22 7.12 12.70
N ASN A 18 6.00 7.82 13.81
CA ASN A 18 5.18 7.32 14.91
C ASN A 18 3.90 8.15 15.02
N TYR A 19 2.78 7.47 14.86
CA TYR A 19 1.44 8.03 14.96
C TYR A 19 0.84 7.81 16.36
N ASN A 20 1.64 7.47 17.37
CA ASN A 20 1.24 7.35 18.78
C ASN A 20 0.00 6.48 18.98
N GLY A 21 -0.06 5.34 18.28
CA GLY A 21 -1.15 4.38 18.40
C GLY A 21 -2.44 4.75 17.66
N VAL A 22 -2.45 5.78 16.81
CA VAL A 22 -3.56 6.04 15.88
C VAL A 22 -3.19 5.71 14.43
N SER A 23 -4.18 5.50 13.55
CA SER A 23 -3.95 5.16 12.14
C SER A 23 -2.99 3.96 11.98
N TYR A 24 -1.84 4.15 11.32
CA TYR A 24 -0.81 3.13 11.14
C TYR A 24 -0.10 2.69 12.45
N GLY A 25 -0.22 3.44 13.54
CA GLY A 25 0.53 3.20 14.78
C GLY A 25 1.99 3.60 14.60
N THR A 26 2.81 2.72 14.06
CA THR A 26 4.13 3.07 13.50
C THR A 26 4.13 2.88 12.00
N LEU A 27 5.06 3.55 11.33
CA LEU A 27 5.30 3.37 9.92
C LEU A 27 6.80 3.38 9.64
N VAL A 28 7.32 2.24 9.19
CA VAL A 28 8.64 2.11 8.59
C VAL A 28 8.48 2.34 7.10
N VAL A 29 9.27 3.24 6.52
CA VAL A 29 9.27 3.51 5.08
C VAL A 29 10.65 3.22 4.52
N LEU A 30 10.74 2.31 3.57
CA LEU A 30 11.97 1.95 2.85
C LEU A 30 11.84 2.44 1.41
N VAL A 31 12.82 3.21 0.95
CA VAL A 31 12.72 3.95 -0.31
C VAL A 31 13.70 3.39 -1.33
N SER A 32 13.18 2.93 -2.46
CA SER A 32 13.97 2.60 -3.63
C SER A 32 13.94 3.76 -4.61
N GLU A 33 14.97 4.60 -4.57
CA GLU A 33 15.11 5.72 -5.51
C GLU A 33 15.40 5.21 -6.92
N LYS A 34 16.24 4.17 -7.01
CA LYS A 34 16.61 3.52 -8.27
C LYS A 34 15.40 2.99 -9.05
N TYR A 35 14.42 2.43 -8.35
CA TYR A 35 13.23 1.84 -8.97
C TYR A 35 11.96 2.67 -8.79
N GLY A 36 12.07 3.85 -8.18
CA GLY A 36 11.00 4.84 -8.09
C GLY A 36 9.82 4.42 -7.21
N PHE A 37 10.04 3.67 -6.13
CA PHE A 37 8.98 3.28 -5.19
C PHE A 37 9.41 3.31 -3.73
N GLU A 38 8.44 3.29 -2.82
CA GLU A 38 8.64 3.05 -1.39
C GLU A 38 7.81 1.84 -0.93
N LEU A 39 8.39 1.05 -0.04
CA LEU A 39 7.73 0.01 0.74
C LEU A 39 7.42 0.60 2.12
N ARG A 40 6.15 0.58 2.52
CA ARG A 40 5.69 1.08 3.81
C ARG A 40 5.20 -0.10 4.65
N ILE A 41 5.66 -0.20 5.88
CA ILE A 41 5.37 -1.30 6.81
C ILE A 41 4.81 -0.67 8.08
N ALA A 42 3.60 -1.04 8.46
CA ALA A 42 2.90 -0.45 9.59
C ALA A 42 2.68 -1.43 10.76
N HIS A 43 2.16 -0.89 11.86
CA HIS A 43 1.72 -1.61 13.05
C HIS A 43 2.79 -2.29 13.90
N MET A 44 4.07 -2.09 13.61
CA MET A 44 5.16 -2.55 14.49
C MET A 44 5.13 -1.81 15.83
N ASN A 45 5.53 -2.47 16.92
CA ASN A 45 5.78 -1.74 18.17
C ASN A 45 7.09 -0.97 18.03
N PRO A 46 7.15 0.33 18.39
CA PRO A 46 8.37 1.13 18.24
C PRO A 46 9.59 0.52 18.93
N ASP A 47 9.40 -0.05 20.12
CA ASP A 47 10.46 -0.61 20.95
C ASP A 47 11.00 -1.94 20.40
N ASP A 48 10.27 -2.58 19.49
CA ASP A 48 10.65 -3.86 18.88
C ASP A 48 11.38 -3.66 17.53
N ILE A 49 11.50 -2.42 17.03
CA ILE A 49 12.17 -2.12 15.75
C ILE A 49 13.69 -2.08 15.97
N LEU A 50 14.40 -3.07 15.40
CA LEU A 50 15.83 -3.28 15.62
C LEU A 50 16.72 -2.25 14.89
N ILE A 51 16.21 -1.67 13.80
CA ILE A 51 16.94 -0.71 12.95
C ILE A 51 16.48 0.74 13.16
N LEU A 52 15.85 1.05 14.30
CA LEU A 52 15.19 2.34 14.52
C LEU A 52 16.14 3.54 14.34
N ASP A 53 17.39 3.40 14.77
CA ASP A 53 18.41 4.45 14.59
C ASP A 53 18.75 4.67 13.12
N ASP A 54 18.83 3.61 12.32
CA ASP A 54 19.06 3.74 10.88
C ASP A 54 17.88 4.44 10.18
N LEU A 55 16.66 4.08 10.57
CA LEU A 55 15.43 4.71 10.04
C LEU A 55 15.34 6.20 10.39
N LYS A 56 15.70 6.59 11.62
CA LYS A 56 15.68 8.00 12.06
C LYS A 56 16.75 8.85 11.37
N ASN A 57 17.85 8.22 10.93
CA ASN A 57 18.96 8.89 10.28
C ASN A 57 18.95 8.78 8.75
N ASN A 58 17.83 8.34 8.16
CA ASN A 58 17.65 8.15 6.72
C ASN A 58 18.71 7.24 6.07
N ARG A 59 19.18 6.22 6.77
CA ARG A 59 20.25 5.35 6.26
C ARG A 59 19.72 4.33 5.25
N PRO A 60 20.57 3.89 4.29
CA PRO A 60 20.26 2.77 3.42
C PRO A 60 20.02 1.50 4.23
N ILE A 61 19.11 0.64 3.75
CA ILE A 61 18.82 -0.66 4.36
C ILE A 61 19.12 -1.74 3.34
N SER A 62 20.02 -2.67 3.68
CA SER A 62 20.36 -3.79 2.81
C SER A 62 19.28 -4.86 2.83
N ARG A 63 19.19 -5.63 1.74
CA ARG A 63 18.38 -6.85 1.68
C ARG A 63 18.72 -7.77 2.85
N ASP A 64 17.71 -8.50 3.33
CA ASP A 64 17.80 -9.47 4.41
C ASP A 64 18.08 -8.83 5.80
N THR A 65 18.16 -7.50 5.88
CA THR A 65 18.22 -6.78 7.16
C THR A 65 16.93 -7.06 7.95
N VAL A 66 17.10 -7.58 9.17
CA VAL A 66 15.98 -7.79 10.09
C VAL A 66 15.50 -6.44 10.62
N ILE A 67 14.24 -6.11 10.35
CA ILE A 67 13.62 -4.85 10.78
C ILE A 67 13.08 -4.99 12.21
N GLY A 68 12.43 -6.12 12.49
CA GLY A 68 11.79 -6.41 13.78
C GLY A 68 10.61 -7.36 13.61
N PRO A 69 9.92 -7.73 14.71
CA PRO A 69 8.75 -8.57 14.65
C PRO A 69 7.51 -7.81 14.16
N THR A 70 6.50 -8.57 13.70
CA THR A 70 5.16 -8.02 13.49
C THR A 70 4.57 -7.49 14.80
N GLY A 71 3.67 -6.52 14.70
CA GLY A 71 3.03 -5.89 15.86
C GLY A 71 1.54 -5.72 15.69
N ASN A 72 0.94 -4.96 16.60
CA ASN A 72 -0.47 -4.55 16.57
C ASN A 72 -0.64 -3.10 17.03
N ASN A 73 0.37 -2.26 16.81
CA ASN A 73 0.29 -0.85 17.20
C ASN A 73 -0.61 -0.08 16.24
N GLY A 74 -1.41 0.86 16.73
CA GLY A 74 -2.35 1.60 15.89
C GLY A 74 -3.75 0.99 15.82
N LEU A 75 -4.48 1.34 14.76
CA LEU A 75 -5.82 0.81 14.50
C LEU A 75 -5.71 -0.52 13.74
N GLY A 76 -5.65 -1.64 14.46
CA GLY A 76 -5.62 -2.99 13.91
C GLY A 76 -6.68 -3.91 14.51
N SER A 77 -7.08 -4.96 13.78
CA SER A 77 -8.02 -6.00 14.24
C SER A 77 -7.34 -7.17 14.98
N GLY A 78 -6.02 -7.10 15.16
CA GLY A 78 -5.16 -8.15 15.71
C GLY A 78 -3.74 -8.03 15.17
N ALA A 79 -2.80 -8.80 15.71
CA ALA A 79 -1.41 -8.77 15.26
C ALA A 79 -1.27 -9.22 13.80
N HIS A 80 -0.80 -8.33 12.94
CA HIS A 80 -0.55 -8.59 11.51
C HIS A 80 0.42 -7.54 10.94
N THR A 81 1.02 -7.84 9.78
CA THR A 81 1.78 -6.86 9.01
C THR A 81 0.84 -6.16 8.03
N HIS A 82 0.84 -4.82 8.02
CA HIS A 82 0.25 -4.05 6.94
C HIS A 82 1.36 -3.49 6.06
N THR A 83 1.41 -3.92 4.80
CA THR A 83 2.39 -3.48 3.82
C THR A 83 1.73 -2.70 2.68
N GLU A 84 2.35 -1.58 2.29
CA GLU A 84 1.96 -0.83 1.09
C GLU A 84 3.16 -0.62 0.19
N ILE A 85 2.92 -0.62 -1.12
CA ILE A 85 3.92 -0.26 -2.12
C ILE A 85 3.38 0.95 -2.87
N LYS A 86 4.15 2.03 -2.88
CA LYS A 86 3.75 3.31 -3.46
C LYS A 86 4.84 3.86 -4.36
N SER A 87 4.47 4.48 -5.48
CA SER A 87 5.44 5.14 -6.36
C SER A 87 5.99 6.44 -5.74
N LEU A 88 7.25 6.76 -6.05
CA LEU A 88 7.85 8.06 -5.71
C LEU A 88 7.41 9.17 -6.69
N GLY A 89 7.07 8.81 -7.93
CA GLY A 89 6.43 9.68 -8.92
C GLY A 89 4.99 9.28 -9.22
N ASP A 90 4.52 9.60 -10.41
CA ASP A 90 3.19 9.15 -10.89
C ASP A 90 3.07 7.62 -10.86
N LYS A 91 4.15 6.93 -11.26
CA LYS A 91 4.26 5.47 -11.27
C LYS A 91 5.71 5.01 -11.02
N SER A 92 5.88 3.72 -10.80
CA SER A 92 7.15 2.99 -10.91
C SER A 92 7.07 2.08 -12.14
N ASP A 93 7.96 2.31 -13.11
CA ASP A 93 8.00 1.51 -14.33
C ASP A 93 8.35 0.04 -14.06
N VAL A 94 9.22 -0.22 -13.07
CA VAL A 94 9.61 -1.58 -12.71
C VAL A 94 8.42 -2.36 -12.12
N LEU A 95 7.63 -1.73 -11.24
CA LEU A 95 6.46 -2.39 -10.65
C LEU A 95 5.38 -2.67 -11.70
N GLU A 96 5.13 -1.73 -12.62
CA GLU A 96 4.19 -1.94 -13.73
C GLU A 96 4.68 -3.03 -14.70
N GLN A 97 5.99 -3.12 -14.97
CA GLN A 97 6.56 -4.21 -15.77
C GLN A 97 6.39 -5.57 -15.09
N ILE A 98 6.61 -5.67 -13.78
CA ILE A 98 6.38 -6.91 -13.02
C ILE A 98 4.90 -7.32 -13.11
N LEU A 99 3.97 -6.40 -12.90
CA LEU A 99 2.54 -6.67 -13.01
C LEU A 99 2.14 -7.07 -14.43
N THR A 100 2.64 -6.37 -15.44
CA THR A 100 2.42 -6.69 -16.86
C THR A 100 2.89 -8.10 -17.18
N LYS A 101 4.09 -8.47 -16.72
CA LYS A 101 4.65 -9.81 -16.94
C LYS A 101 3.83 -10.90 -16.25
N LYS A 102 3.26 -10.62 -15.07
CA LYS A 102 2.46 -11.57 -14.29
C LYS A 102 1.03 -11.73 -14.81
N PHE A 103 0.38 -10.64 -15.22
CA PHE A 103 -1.07 -10.61 -15.44
C PHE A 103 -1.49 -10.16 -16.85
N GLY A 104 -0.56 -9.66 -17.66
CA GLY A 104 -0.83 -9.08 -18.98
C GLY A 104 -1.17 -7.59 -18.91
N SER A 105 -0.75 -6.83 -19.93
CA SER A 105 -0.94 -5.38 -20.02
C SER A 105 -2.42 -4.98 -20.07
N GLU A 106 -3.25 -5.76 -20.77
CA GLU A 106 -4.68 -5.47 -20.94
C GLU A 106 -5.41 -5.40 -19.60
N LYS A 107 -5.09 -6.30 -18.66
CA LYS A 107 -5.76 -6.34 -17.35
C LYS A 107 -5.31 -5.22 -16.42
N ILE A 108 -4.01 -4.90 -16.41
CA ILE A 108 -3.46 -3.98 -15.40
C ILE A 108 -3.81 -2.51 -15.69
N PHE A 109 -4.11 -2.18 -16.95
CA PHE A 109 -4.46 -0.82 -17.37
C PHE A 109 -5.94 -0.64 -17.67
N GLN A 110 -6.77 -1.63 -17.31
CA GLN A 110 -8.22 -1.52 -17.33
C GLN A 110 -8.73 -1.22 -15.92
N SER A 111 -9.47 -0.11 -15.75
CA SER A 111 -10.19 0.17 -14.50
C SER A 111 -11.38 -0.76 -14.34
N TYR A 112 -11.88 -0.88 -13.10
CA TYR A 112 -13.11 -1.62 -12.83
C TYR A 112 -14.25 -1.13 -13.73
N SER A 113 -14.96 -2.08 -14.33
CA SER A 113 -16.21 -1.81 -15.02
C SER A 113 -17.33 -1.51 -14.02
N GLU A 114 -18.42 -0.92 -14.49
CA GLU A 114 -19.62 -0.73 -13.67
C GLU A 114 -20.12 -2.05 -13.06
N LEU A 115 -20.04 -3.15 -13.83
CA LEU A 115 -20.43 -4.48 -13.35
C LEU A 115 -19.53 -4.98 -12.22
N ASP A 116 -18.22 -4.73 -12.30
CA ASP A 116 -17.28 -5.10 -11.22
C ASP A 116 -17.60 -4.33 -9.94
N ILE A 117 -17.87 -3.03 -10.07
CA ILE A 117 -18.22 -2.14 -8.95
C ILE A 117 -19.52 -2.62 -8.30
N MET A 118 -20.57 -2.87 -9.08
CA MET A 118 -21.86 -3.34 -8.57
C MET A 118 -21.73 -4.69 -7.87
N THR A 119 -20.99 -5.64 -8.47
CA THR A 119 -20.73 -6.95 -7.89
C THR A 119 -20.03 -6.82 -6.54
N TYR A 120 -19.00 -5.98 -6.45
CA TYR A 120 -18.26 -5.75 -5.21
C TYR A 120 -19.13 -5.12 -4.11
N TYR A 121 -19.89 -4.08 -4.45
CA TYR A 121 -20.76 -3.40 -3.49
C TYR A 121 -21.84 -4.33 -2.94
N LYS A 122 -22.51 -5.10 -3.81
CA LYS A 122 -23.61 -6.00 -3.42
C LYS A 122 -23.15 -7.20 -2.58
N ALA A 123 -21.86 -7.54 -2.60
CA ALA A 123 -21.30 -8.53 -1.69
C ALA A 123 -21.30 -8.05 -0.21
N SER A 124 -21.37 -6.74 0.03
CA SER A 124 -21.45 -6.18 1.39
C SER A 124 -22.90 -6.12 1.90
N ARG A 125 -23.13 -6.42 3.19
CA ARG A 125 -24.47 -6.35 3.81
C ARG A 125 -25.11 -4.95 3.71
N ARG A 126 -24.30 -3.90 3.70
CA ARG A 126 -24.77 -2.49 3.64
C ARG A 126 -25.41 -2.16 2.29
N PHE A 127 -24.92 -2.72 1.19
CA PHE A 127 -25.36 -2.38 -0.16
C PHE A 127 -26.07 -3.55 -0.88
N ALA A 128 -26.35 -4.65 -0.18
CA ALA A 128 -26.97 -5.84 -0.75
C ALA A 128 -28.32 -5.55 -1.45
N THR A 129 -29.09 -4.58 -0.94
CA THR A 129 -30.38 -4.16 -1.51
C THR A 129 -30.33 -2.78 -2.18
N ALA A 130 -29.14 -2.17 -2.28
CA ALA A 130 -28.99 -0.87 -2.92
C ALA A 130 -29.22 -0.99 -4.42
N THR A 131 -29.84 0.04 -4.99
CA THR A 131 -30.00 0.20 -6.43
C THR A 131 -28.64 0.45 -7.09
N ASN A 132 -28.55 0.20 -8.40
CA ASN A 132 -27.33 0.46 -9.15
C ASN A 132 -26.96 1.96 -9.13
N ASP A 133 -27.96 2.86 -9.18
CA ASP A 133 -27.73 4.31 -9.15
C ASP A 133 -27.17 4.78 -7.80
N GLU A 134 -27.66 4.23 -6.68
CA GLU A 134 -27.13 4.53 -5.34
C GLU A 134 -25.67 4.08 -5.21
N ILE A 135 -25.34 2.89 -5.74
CA ILE A 135 -23.97 2.36 -5.75
C ILE A 135 -23.05 3.26 -6.58
N MET A 136 -23.46 3.62 -7.80
CA MET A 136 -22.63 4.44 -8.68
C MET A 136 -22.45 5.87 -8.14
N LYS A 137 -23.46 6.42 -7.47
CA LYS A 137 -23.34 7.71 -6.78
C LYS A 137 -22.31 7.65 -5.64
N ASP A 138 -22.41 6.66 -4.75
CA ASP A 138 -21.44 6.47 -3.66
C ASP A 138 -20.02 6.24 -4.20
N TRP A 139 -19.88 5.44 -5.27
CA TRP A 139 -18.60 5.19 -5.92
C TRP A 139 -17.92 6.46 -6.43
N GLU A 140 -18.66 7.33 -7.14
CA GLU A 140 -18.10 8.60 -7.64
C GLU A 140 -17.80 9.59 -6.50
N GLU A 141 -18.59 9.59 -5.43
CA GLU A 141 -18.30 10.36 -4.22
C GLU A 141 -16.98 9.88 -3.55
N ILE A 142 -16.77 8.57 -3.43
CA ILE A 142 -15.52 8.00 -2.91
C ILE A 142 -14.34 8.35 -3.81
N LYS A 143 -14.47 8.18 -5.14
CA LYS A 143 -13.38 8.54 -6.08
C LYS A 143 -13.00 10.00 -5.94
N LYS A 144 -13.98 10.91 -5.87
CA LYS A 144 -13.75 12.35 -5.69
C LYS A 144 -13.07 12.64 -4.36
N HIS A 145 -13.59 12.10 -3.25
CA HIS A 145 -13.03 12.30 -1.92
C HIS A 145 -11.59 11.80 -1.82
N ARG A 146 -11.31 10.65 -2.44
CA ARG A 146 -9.98 10.03 -2.48
C ARG A 146 -9.07 10.59 -3.59
N LYS A 147 -9.55 11.56 -4.39
CA LYS A 147 -8.85 12.10 -5.57
C LYS A 147 -8.32 10.99 -6.51
N CYS A 148 -9.10 9.91 -6.63
CA CYS A 148 -8.82 8.74 -7.45
C CYS A 148 -9.22 9.00 -8.90
N HIS A 149 -8.35 8.66 -9.85
CA HIS A 149 -8.67 8.71 -11.27
C HIS A 149 -8.50 7.36 -11.99
N PHE A 150 -7.91 6.36 -11.33
CA PHE A 150 -7.81 5.00 -11.85
C PHE A 150 -7.76 4.02 -10.69
N ILE A 151 -8.53 2.93 -10.78
CA ILE A 151 -8.49 1.85 -9.79
C ILE A 151 -8.88 0.52 -10.41
N ASN A 152 -8.10 -0.51 -10.09
CA ASN A 152 -8.44 -1.91 -10.31
C ASN A 152 -7.79 -2.77 -9.21
N SER A 153 -7.79 -4.09 -9.39
CA SER A 153 -7.22 -5.04 -8.41
C SER A 153 -5.70 -4.95 -8.26
N TYR A 154 -5.00 -4.32 -9.21
CA TYR A 154 -3.55 -4.29 -9.29
C TYR A 154 -2.97 -2.97 -8.77
N LEU A 155 -3.60 -1.85 -9.14
CA LEU A 155 -3.09 -0.52 -8.83
C LEU A 155 -4.20 0.52 -8.66
N TYR A 156 -3.87 1.55 -7.89
CA TYR A 156 -4.73 2.66 -7.53
C TYR A 156 -3.97 3.97 -7.75
N ARG A 157 -4.44 4.81 -8.69
CA ARG A 157 -3.82 6.09 -9.01
C ARG A 157 -4.64 7.26 -8.48
N TYR A 158 -3.95 8.17 -7.81
CA TYR A 158 -4.58 9.25 -7.07
C TYR A 158 -3.69 10.49 -6.99
N LYS A 159 -4.29 11.64 -6.70
CA LYS A 159 -3.58 12.88 -6.42
C LYS A 159 -3.31 12.97 -4.92
N ASP A 160 -2.04 12.93 -4.53
CA ASP A 160 -1.62 12.95 -3.12
C ASP A 160 -1.75 14.36 -2.51
N PHE A 161 -1.47 14.49 -1.21
CA PHE A 161 -1.59 15.76 -0.49
C PHE A 161 -0.63 16.85 -1.00
N ASP A 162 0.52 16.45 -1.56
CA ASP A 162 1.48 17.34 -2.21
C ASP A 162 1.04 17.81 -3.62
N GLY A 163 -0.15 17.38 -4.06
CA GLY A 163 -0.70 17.71 -5.36
C GLY A 163 -0.12 16.91 -6.53
N LYS A 164 0.81 15.98 -6.28
CA LYS A 164 1.38 15.11 -7.31
C LYS A 164 0.54 13.86 -7.48
N PHE A 165 0.54 13.31 -8.70
CA PHE A 165 -0.04 11.99 -8.91
C PHE A 165 0.90 10.91 -8.38
N LYS A 166 0.29 9.87 -7.81
CA LYS A 166 0.94 8.70 -7.23
C LYS A 166 0.14 7.46 -7.55
N THR A 167 0.82 6.32 -7.56
CA THR A 167 0.22 5.00 -7.70
C THR A 167 0.54 4.17 -6.45
N ARG A 168 -0.50 3.58 -5.85
CA ARG A 168 -0.34 2.45 -4.92
C ARG A 168 -0.51 1.16 -5.70
N TYR A 169 0.30 0.17 -5.37
CA TYR A 169 0.27 -1.15 -5.98
C TYR A 169 -0.16 -2.19 -4.96
N SER A 170 -0.84 -3.24 -5.42
CA SER A 170 -1.19 -4.39 -4.59
C SER A 170 0.07 -5.13 -4.15
N SER A 171 0.46 -5.00 -2.88
CA SER A 171 1.57 -5.75 -2.27
C SER A 171 1.33 -7.26 -2.35
N GLN A 172 0.07 -7.68 -2.19
CA GLN A 172 -0.34 -9.08 -2.35
C GLN A 172 -0.03 -9.63 -3.76
N LEU A 173 -0.38 -8.91 -4.82
CA LEU A 173 -0.18 -9.41 -6.18
C LEU A 173 1.26 -9.25 -6.67
N LEU A 174 1.95 -8.19 -6.22
CA LEU A 174 3.35 -7.97 -6.54
C LEU A 174 4.26 -8.98 -5.86
N PHE A 175 4.08 -9.21 -4.56
CA PHE A 175 5.06 -9.92 -3.74
C PHE A 175 4.42 -10.79 -2.64
N ASN A 176 3.19 -11.26 -2.85
CA ASN A 176 2.46 -12.13 -1.91
C ASN A 176 2.25 -11.53 -0.51
N GLY A 177 2.22 -10.20 -0.41
CA GLY A 177 1.94 -9.48 0.83
C GLY A 177 3.20 -9.06 1.60
N LEU A 178 4.36 -9.59 1.20
CA LEU A 178 5.68 -9.51 1.86
C LEU A 178 5.63 -9.64 3.38
#